data_AF-A0A0F6SDL8-F1
#
_entry.id   AF-A0A0F6SDL8-F1
#
_cell.length_a   1.000
_cell.length_b   1.000
_cell.length_c   1.000
_cell.angle_alpha   90.00
_cell.angle_beta   90.00
_cell.angle_gamma   90.00
#
_symmetry.space_group_name_H-M   'P 1'
#
loop_
_entity.id
_entity.type
_entity.pdbx_description
1 polymer ?
#
loop_
_entity_poly.entity_id
_entity_poly.type
_entity_poly.pdbx_seq_one_letter_code
_entity_poly.pdbx_strand_id
1 'polypeptide(L)'
;MSRGWSVIALAMIVAGCEVDPYCIACPDPIDGGVSDAARDARASDEDAEVPVDAGECVPTDGAVELCNELDDDCDDLVDEGFDLQSDPTNCGECGTQCRFPNAEGQCTSGACAVTACFDGFVDLDDVPGCEYACPVFPTQGEECNGFDDDCDGVVDEMLPAPPPGLCRTTPGTPCAGVVPTCTTREGRTTWFCDYPASVEFDPVVPNGIALEETRCDGEDGDCDGLRDESFATLGDACDNGARGACRDAGEIACDPADDSRTICDLSVLPDPVPGAPLAVELCNGVDDDCDGTIDDSDPTDPGRVRDDMVQITRGATTFWIYRHEASRPDSSASAAGASTARACGRGGVLPWTSIGYDEAAAACAAAGHRLCTAAEWRAACEGASGRDYPYGDAYEAATCNGADRDAVAGGAIDSRLEATGALAMCLSEEGVLDMSGNAKEWTADQRGTASGGGRIFVVRGGSHESPELGLTCTTELSRATEDTLLGSLGFRCCDSDGP
;
A
#
# COMPACT_ATOMS: atom_id res chain seq x y z
N MET A 1 -0.21 -2.35 38.53
CA MET A 1 -1.27 -1.33 38.62
C MET A 1 -2.16 -1.48 37.40
N SER A 2 -3.27 -2.19 37.55
CA SER A 2 -4.25 -2.45 36.50
C SER A 2 -5.25 -1.29 36.44
N ARG A 3 -5.53 -0.78 35.24
CA ARG A 3 -6.73 0.03 34.98
C ARG A 3 -7.31 -0.38 33.64
N GLY A 4 -8.33 -1.22 33.71
CA GLY A 4 -9.21 -1.54 32.59
C GLY A 4 -10.09 -0.34 32.24
N TRP A 5 -10.39 -0.20 30.96
CA TRP A 5 -11.35 0.75 30.46
C TRP A 5 -12.60 0.02 29.97
N SER A 6 -13.72 0.48 30.52
CA SER A 6 -15.05 -0.04 30.35
C SER A 6 -15.60 0.23 28.95
N VAL A 7 -16.24 -0.80 28.41
CA VAL A 7 -17.15 -0.77 27.27
C VAL A 7 -18.35 0.12 27.59
N ILE A 8 -18.62 1.13 26.76
CA ILE A 8 -19.88 1.89 26.74
C ILE A 8 -20.57 1.55 25.43
N ALA A 9 -21.58 0.68 25.52
CA ALA A 9 -22.53 0.42 24.43
C ALA A 9 -23.58 1.53 24.43
N LEU A 10 -23.61 2.32 23.34
CA LEU A 10 -24.60 3.35 23.10
C LEU A 10 -25.67 2.77 22.16
N ALA A 11 -26.82 2.38 22.72
CA ALA A 11 -28.00 2.00 21.96
C ALA A 11 -28.74 3.27 21.52
N MET A 12 -28.76 3.56 20.21
CA MET A 12 -29.64 4.57 19.62
C MET A 12 -30.87 3.89 19.04
N ILE A 13 -32.03 4.21 19.63
CA ILE A 13 -33.36 3.91 19.12
C ILE A 13 -33.73 5.05 18.17
N VAL A 14 -33.89 4.74 16.88
CA VAL A 14 -34.52 5.63 15.90
C VAL A 14 -35.81 4.96 15.46
N ALA A 15 -36.94 5.61 15.76
CA ALA A 15 -38.26 5.28 15.28
C ALA A 15 -38.69 6.33 14.24
N GLY A 16 -39.35 5.87 13.16
CA GLY A 16 -39.93 6.69 12.08
C GLY A 16 -39.05 6.69 10.82
N CYS A 17 -39.54 6.46 9.60
CA CYS A 17 -40.90 6.48 9.08
C CYS A 17 -41.08 5.35 8.04
N GLU A 18 -42.19 4.64 8.13
CA GLU A 18 -42.70 3.76 7.08
C GLU A 18 -43.45 4.65 6.09
N VAL A 19 -43.00 4.70 4.84
CA VAL A 19 -43.68 5.40 3.75
C VAL A 19 -44.35 4.36 2.86
N ASP A 20 -45.68 4.30 2.98
CA ASP A 20 -46.55 3.47 2.16
C ASP A 20 -47.26 4.40 1.16
N PRO A 21 -47.11 4.23 -0.18
CA PRO A 21 -47.79 5.08 -1.13
C PRO A 21 -48.86 4.33 -1.93
N TYR A 22 -50.11 4.79 -1.70
CA TYR A 22 -51.30 4.76 -2.58
C TYR A 22 -52.22 3.52 -2.60
N CYS A 23 -53.23 3.58 -1.73
CA CYS A 23 -54.60 3.15 -2.07
C CYS A 23 -55.42 4.38 -2.51
N ILE A 24 -55.74 4.48 -3.81
CA ILE A 24 -56.77 5.39 -4.32
C ILE A 24 -58.06 4.57 -4.44
N ALA A 25 -59.05 4.96 -3.62
CA ALA A 25 -60.44 4.47 -3.54
C ALA A 25 -60.70 3.17 -2.76
N CYS A 26 -60.75 3.29 -1.43
CA CYS A 26 -61.63 2.46 -0.59
C CYS A 26 -62.63 3.38 0.14
N PRO A 27 -63.96 3.16 0.06
CA PRO A 27 -64.92 3.87 0.89
C PRO A 27 -64.95 3.35 2.33
N ASP A 28 -65.16 4.29 3.26
CA ASP A 28 -65.11 4.20 4.71
C ASP A 28 -66.06 3.16 5.36
N PRO A 29 -65.73 2.68 6.58
CA PRO A 29 -66.61 1.88 7.42
C PRO A 29 -67.53 2.77 8.29
N ILE A 30 -68.82 2.44 8.38
CA ILE A 30 -69.71 2.96 9.42
C ILE A 30 -70.16 1.84 10.36
N ASP A 31 -69.72 2.05 11.59
CA ASP A 31 -70.13 1.58 12.92
C ASP A 31 -71.64 1.35 13.12
N GLY A 32 -71.98 0.44 14.05
CA GLY A 32 -73.37 0.30 14.49
C GLY A 32 -73.76 -0.99 15.19
N GLY A 33 -72.94 -1.48 16.12
CA GLY A 33 -73.43 -2.44 17.12
C GLY A 33 -74.09 -1.70 18.29
N VAL A 34 -75.37 -1.98 18.56
CA VAL A 34 -75.95 -1.84 19.91
C VAL A 34 -77.00 -2.93 20.15
N SER A 35 -76.84 -3.63 21.27
CA SER A 35 -77.83 -4.45 21.94
C SER A 35 -78.92 -3.57 22.55
N ASP A 36 -80.15 -4.08 22.69
CA ASP A 36 -80.75 -4.27 24.03
C ASP A 36 -82.19 -4.82 23.99
N ALA A 37 -82.39 -5.74 24.95
CA ALA A 37 -83.57 -5.91 25.80
C ALA A 37 -84.89 -6.48 25.24
N ALA A 38 -85.21 -7.63 25.83
CA ALA A 38 -86.49 -8.31 25.90
C ALA A 38 -87.55 -7.60 26.79
N ARG A 39 -88.77 -8.17 26.70
CA ARG A 39 -89.99 -8.04 27.56
C ARG A 39 -90.99 -6.97 27.10
N ASP A 40 -92.31 -7.16 27.12
CA ASP A 40 -93.17 -8.22 27.68
C ASP A 40 -94.61 -8.16 27.07
N ALA A 41 -95.22 -9.34 26.95
CA ALA A 41 -96.58 -9.71 27.39
C ALA A 41 -97.90 -9.33 26.65
N ARG A 42 -98.59 -10.44 26.28
CA ARG A 42 -100.05 -10.79 26.39
C ARG A 42 -101.01 -10.31 25.28
N ALA A 43 -102.04 -11.05 24.85
CA ALA A 43 -102.53 -12.44 24.97
C ALA A 43 -103.82 -12.56 24.09
N SER A 44 -104.31 -13.80 23.89
CA SER A 44 -105.56 -14.27 23.23
C SER A 44 -105.61 -14.17 21.69
N ASP A 45 -106.09 -15.14 20.91
CA ASP A 45 -106.67 -16.46 21.17
C ASP A 45 -106.74 -17.21 19.80
N GLU A 46 -106.79 -18.55 19.87
CA GLU A 46 -107.49 -19.49 18.97
C GLU A 46 -106.99 -19.76 17.53
N ASP A 47 -106.46 -20.99 17.36
CA ASP A 47 -106.76 -21.99 16.33
C ASP A 47 -107.11 -21.54 14.90
N ALA A 48 -106.20 -21.83 13.95
CA ALA A 48 -106.55 -22.39 12.64
C ALA A 48 -105.31 -22.94 11.93
N GLU A 49 -105.16 -24.27 11.91
CA GLU A 49 -104.36 -24.95 10.88
C GLU A 49 -105.05 -24.74 9.52
N VAL A 50 -104.33 -24.14 8.56
CA VAL A 50 -104.72 -24.16 7.15
C VAL A 50 -103.56 -24.81 6.39
N PRO A 51 -103.73 -26.03 5.86
CA PRO A 51 -102.78 -26.58 4.90
C PRO A 51 -102.95 -25.80 3.60
N VAL A 52 -101.87 -25.20 3.10
CA VAL A 52 -101.86 -24.73 1.71
C VAL A 52 -101.78 -25.95 0.81
N ASP A 53 -102.99 -26.32 0.42
CA ASP A 53 -103.40 -26.98 -0.80
C ASP A 53 -102.39 -26.82 -1.96
N ALA A 54 -102.24 -27.90 -2.72
CA ALA A 54 -101.49 -27.93 -3.96
C ALA A 54 -101.97 -26.78 -4.86
N GLY A 55 -101.13 -25.76 -5.03
CA GLY A 55 -101.41 -24.66 -5.95
C GLY A 55 -101.47 -25.19 -7.37
N GLU A 56 -102.54 -24.85 -8.09
CA GLU A 56 -102.68 -25.05 -9.53
C GLU A 56 -101.43 -24.51 -10.25
N CYS A 57 -100.81 -25.35 -11.08
CA CYS A 57 -99.78 -24.93 -12.01
C CYS A 57 -100.37 -23.88 -12.98
N VAL A 58 -99.68 -22.75 -13.13
CA VAL A 58 -100.08 -21.66 -14.02
C VAL A 58 -99.05 -21.57 -15.14
N PRO A 59 -99.39 -21.93 -16.39
CA PRO A 59 -98.42 -21.97 -17.47
C PRO A 59 -97.76 -20.62 -17.68
N THR A 60 -96.43 -20.59 -17.76
CA THR A 60 -95.70 -19.37 -18.11
C THR A 60 -95.75 -19.11 -19.62
N ASP A 61 -95.39 -17.90 -20.05
CA ASP A 61 -95.71 -17.33 -21.37
C ASP A 61 -94.96 -18.07 -22.51
N GLY A 62 -95.54 -19.18 -22.98
CA GLY A 62 -94.99 -20.02 -24.04
C GLY A 62 -95.27 -21.52 -23.91
N ALA A 63 -95.66 -22.02 -22.73
CA ALA A 63 -95.76 -23.47 -22.42
C ALA A 63 -94.48 -24.22 -22.80
N VAL A 64 -93.34 -23.67 -22.37
CA VAL A 64 -92.01 -24.25 -22.53
C VAL A 64 -91.39 -24.24 -21.13
N GLU A 65 -90.89 -25.39 -20.69
CA GLU A 65 -90.20 -25.54 -19.42
C GLU A 65 -89.05 -24.53 -19.25
N LEU A 66 -88.98 -23.87 -18.09
CA LEU A 66 -87.84 -23.06 -17.68
C LEU A 66 -87.20 -23.73 -16.48
N CYS A 67 -85.87 -23.65 -16.43
CA CYS A 67 -85.12 -24.23 -15.33
C CYS A 67 -85.30 -23.47 -14.02
N ASN A 68 -86.38 -23.72 -13.29
CA ASN A 68 -86.80 -22.91 -12.14
C ASN A 68 -87.42 -23.72 -10.99
N GLU A 69 -87.35 -25.05 -11.04
CA GLU A 69 -87.94 -25.99 -10.06
C GLU A 69 -89.49 -25.96 -10.00
N LEU A 70 -90.14 -25.37 -11.01
CA LEU A 70 -91.59 -25.35 -11.18
C LEU A 70 -91.95 -26.09 -12.47
N ASP A 71 -93.07 -26.80 -12.42
CA ASP A 71 -93.74 -27.31 -13.61
C ASP A 71 -94.32 -26.09 -14.36
N ASP A 72 -93.69 -25.66 -15.45
CA ASP A 72 -94.01 -24.42 -16.16
C ASP A 72 -95.01 -24.63 -17.31
N ASP A 73 -95.18 -25.87 -17.75
CA ASP A 73 -96.11 -26.29 -18.80
C ASP A 73 -97.30 -27.15 -18.30
N CYS A 74 -97.30 -27.49 -17.01
CA CYS A 74 -98.33 -28.18 -16.25
C CYS A 74 -98.57 -29.64 -16.66
N ASP A 75 -97.51 -30.39 -16.96
CA ASP A 75 -97.58 -31.79 -17.38
C ASP A 75 -97.31 -32.84 -16.27
N ASP A 76 -97.22 -32.38 -15.02
CA ASP A 76 -96.86 -33.14 -13.80
C ASP A 76 -95.39 -33.61 -13.75
N LEU A 77 -94.55 -33.17 -14.69
CA LEU A 77 -93.11 -33.26 -14.62
C LEU A 77 -92.55 -31.85 -14.32
N VAL A 78 -91.33 -31.79 -13.78
CA VAL A 78 -90.68 -30.53 -13.42
C VAL A 78 -89.36 -30.52 -14.15
N ASP A 79 -89.09 -29.42 -14.88
CA ASP A 79 -87.84 -29.18 -15.58
C ASP A 79 -87.48 -30.32 -16.57
N GLU A 80 -88.44 -30.81 -17.36
CA GLU A 80 -88.23 -31.85 -18.38
C GLU A 80 -87.94 -31.29 -19.79
N GLY A 81 -87.63 -32.18 -20.75
CA GLY A 81 -87.32 -31.78 -22.12
C GLY A 81 -85.90 -31.22 -22.37
N PHE A 82 -85.09 -31.03 -21.32
CA PHE A 82 -83.68 -30.65 -21.44
C PHE A 82 -82.76 -31.83 -21.77
N ASP A 83 -81.75 -31.62 -22.61
CA ASP A 83 -80.72 -32.62 -22.89
C ASP A 83 -79.68 -32.65 -21.77
N LEU A 84 -79.97 -33.42 -20.73
CA LEU A 84 -79.09 -33.57 -19.57
C LEU A 84 -77.79 -34.33 -19.87
N GLN A 85 -77.63 -34.90 -21.06
CA GLN A 85 -76.51 -35.78 -21.38
C GLN A 85 -75.43 -35.11 -22.23
N SER A 86 -75.79 -34.11 -23.03
CA SER A 86 -74.85 -33.43 -23.93
C SER A 86 -74.96 -31.91 -23.99
N ASP A 87 -75.98 -31.30 -23.38
CA ASP A 87 -76.09 -29.84 -23.32
C ASP A 87 -75.16 -29.25 -22.25
N PRO A 88 -74.16 -28.43 -22.62
CA PRO A 88 -73.26 -27.78 -21.66
C PRO A 88 -73.96 -26.76 -20.76
N THR A 89 -75.22 -26.41 -21.01
CA THR A 89 -76.00 -25.49 -20.18
C THR A 89 -76.99 -26.15 -19.22
N ASN A 90 -77.20 -27.48 -19.35
CA ASN A 90 -78.15 -28.27 -18.56
C ASN A 90 -77.57 -29.64 -18.15
N CYS A 91 -76.27 -29.71 -17.83
CA CYS A 91 -75.57 -30.98 -17.74
C CYS A 91 -75.82 -31.75 -16.44
N GLY A 92 -76.32 -32.99 -16.55
CA GLY A 92 -76.63 -33.85 -15.40
C GLY A 92 -77.92 -33.47 -14.68
N GLU A 93 -78.14 -32.17 -14.50
CA GLU A 93 -79.35 -31.56 -13.99
C GLU A 93 -79.61 -30.26 -14.75
N CYS A 94 -80.88 -29.89 -14.90
CA CYS A 94 -81.29 -28.68 -15.57
C CYS A 94 -80.56 -27.45 -14.99
N GLY A 95 -80.16 -26.49 -15.84
CA GLY A 95 -79.53 -25.23 -15.42
C GLY A 95 -78.08 -25.35 -14.96
N THR A 96 -77.55 -26.58 -14.88
CA THR A 96 -76.14 -26.84 -14.56
C THR A 96 -75.26 -26.54 -15.77
N GLN A 97 -74.62 -25.37 -15.75
CA GLN A 97 -73.70 -24.95 -16.80
C GLN A 97 -72.29 -25.44 -16.53
N CYS A 98 -71.68 -26.12 -17.50
CA CYS A 98 -70.30 -26.56 -17.46
C CYS A 98 -69.35 -25.36 -17.67
N ARG A 99 -69.23 -24.53 -16.63
CA ARG A 99 -68.33 -23.38 -16.60
C ARG A 99 -67.13 -23.70 -15.73
N PHE A 100 -65.95 -23.62 -16.33
CA PHE A 100 -64.67 -23.81 -15.64
C PHE A 100 -63.83 -22.53 -15.77
N PRO A 101 -62.95 -22.24 -14.80
CA PRO A 101 -62.01 -21.13 -14.91
C PRO A 101 -61.14 -21.27 -16.17
N ASN A 102 -61.22 -20.28 -17.05
CA ASN A 102 -60.43 -20.15 -18.28
C ASN A 102 -60.36 -21.41 -19.20
N ALA A 103 -61.40 -22.23 -19.20
CA ALA A 103 -61.45 -23.45 -19.98
C ALA A 103 -62.82 -23.67 -20.66
N GLU A 104 -62.80 -24.38 -21.79
CA GLU A 104 -64.00 -24.82 -22.50
C GLU A 104 -64.61 -26.04 -21.79
N GLY A 105 -65.81 -25.86 -21.23
CA GLY A 105 -66.57 -26.94 -20.62
C GLY A 105 -67.56 -27.60 -21.57
N GLN A 106 -67.62 -28.93 -21.54
CA GLN A 106 -68.58 -29.73 -22.30
C GLN A 106 -69.33 -30.69 -21.37
N CYS A 107 -70.60 -30.95 -21.69
CA CYS A 107 -71.36 -32.01 -21.03
C CYS A 107 -71.12 -33.35 -21.73
N THR A 108 -70.66 -34.35 -20.97
CA THR A 108 -70.41 -35.68 -21.50
C THR A 108 -71.02 -36.73 -20.57
N SER A 109 -72.07 -37.41 -21.03
CA SER A 109 -72.80 -38.43 -20.25
C SER A 109 -73.35 -37.89 -18.92
N GLY A 110 -73.83 -36.64 -18.92
CA GLY A 110 -74.37 -35.97 -17.74
C GLY A 110 -73.33 -35.53 -16.70
N ALA A 111 -72.04 -35.48 -17.07
CA ALA A 111 -70.99 -34.89 -16.24
C ALA A 111 -70.25 -33.79 -17.02
N CYS A 112 -70.00 -32.66 -16.36
CA CYS A 112 -69.19 -31.60 -16.92
C CYS A 112 -67.71 -32.00 -16.96
N ALA A 113 -67.06 -31.78 -18.09
CA ALA A 113 -65.64 -32.02 -18.29
C ALA A 113 -64.98 -30.84 -19.02
N VAL A 114 -63.72 -30.58 -18.69
CA VAL A 114 -62.88 -29.62 -19.41
C VAL A 114 -62.41 -30.27 -20.72
N THR A 115 -62.52 -29.54 -21.83
CA THR A 115 -62.15 -30.05 -23.16
C THR A 115 -60.87 -29.40 -23.71
N ALA A 116 -60.69 -28.10 -23.47
CA ALA A 116 -59.50 -27.35 -23.85
C ALA A 116 -59.36 -26.11 -22.95
N CYS A 117 -58.13 -25.67 -22.71
CA CYS A 117 -57.86 -24.37 -22.10
C CYS A 117 -58.01 -23.25 -23.13
N PHE A 118 -58.37 -22.04 -22.67
CA PHE A 118 -58.25 -20.85 -23.50
C PHE A 118 -56.77 -20.48 -23.73
N ASP A 119 -56.51 -19.74 -24.82
CA ASP A 119 -55.18 -19.24 -25.14
C ASP A 119 -54.55 -18.49 -23.93
N GLY A 120 -53.33 -18.88 -23.56
CA GLY A 120 -52.60 -18.32 -22.43
C GLY A 120 -52.95 -18.94 -21.06
N PHE A 121 -53.74 -20.02 -21.02
CA PHE A 121 -54.05 -20.74 -19.79
C PHE A 121 -53.66 -22.21 -19.88
N VAL A 122 -53.19 -22.76 -18.76
CA VAL A 122 -52.77 -24.15 -18.64
C VAL A 122 -53.43 -24.77 -17.40
N ASP A 123 -53.75 -26.04 -17.50
CA ASP A 123 -54.15 -26.87 -16.38
C ASP A 123 -52.90 -27.59 -15.83
N LEU A 124 -52.54 -27.28 -14.59
CA LEU A 124 -51.31 -27.77 -13.93
C LEU A 124 -51.59 -28.67 -12.72
N ASP A 125 -52.85 -28.90 -12.38
CA ASP A 125 -53.22 -29.75 -11.26
C ASP A 125 -54.43 -30.65 -11.59
N ASP A 126 -55.06 -31.21 -10.56
CA ASP A 126 -56.24 -32.08 -10.72
C ASP A 126 -57.56 -31.31 -10.45
N VAL A 127 -57.52 -29.98 -10.37
CA VAL A 127 -58.71 -29.13 -10.20
C VAL A 127 -59.34 -28.88 -11.58
N PRO A 128 -60.66 -29.10 -11.75
CA PRO A 128 -61.29 -28.87 -13.05
C PRO A 128 -61.24 -27.39 -13.49
N GLY A 129 -60.36 -27.08 -14.44
CA GLY A 129 -60.23 -25.79 -15.11
C GLY A 129 -58.85 -25.60 -15.70
N CYS A 130 -58.53 -24.36 -16.08
CA CYS A 130 -57.19 -23.95 -16.48
C CYS A 130 -56.81 -22.70 -15.69
N GLU A 131 -56.49 -22.93 -14.42
CA GLU A 131 -56.29 -21.89 -13.41
C GLU A 131 -55.00 -21.11 -13.64
N TYR A 132 -54.00 -21.73 -14.25
CA TYR A 132 -52.69 -21.13 -14.44
C TYR A 132 -52.69 -20.16 -15.63
N ALA A 133 -52.64 -18.87 -15.33
CA ALA A 133 -52.46 -17.83 -16.34
C ALA A 133 -50.98 -17.74 -16.71
N CYS A 134 -50.64 -18.11 -17.94
CA CYS A 134 -49.26 -18.15 -18.33
C CYS A 134 -48.65 -16.74 -18.40
N PRO A 135 -47.50 -16.51 -17.74
CA PRO A 135 -46.81 -15.22 -17.79
C PRO A 135 -46.39 -14.79 -19.20
N VAL A 136 -46.08 -15.75 -20.09
CA VAL A 136 -45.62 -15.50 -21.46
C VAL A 136 -46.38 -16.35 -22.48
N PHE A 137 -47.09 -15.69 -23.41
CA PHE A 137 -47.86 -16.37 -24.46
C PHE A 137 -47.67 -15.71 -25.85
N PRO A 138 -47.42 -16.46 -26.94
CA PRO A 138 -47.21 -17.91 -27.01
C PRO A 138 -46.02 -18.40 -26.19
N THR A 139 -46.04 -19.66 -25.74
CA THR A 139 -44.96 -20.23 -24.93
C THR A 139 -43.63 -20.14 -25.65
N GLN A 140 -42.57 -19.89 -24.88
CA GLN A 140 -41.19 -19.86 -25.34
C GLN A 140 -40.39 -20.89 -24.54
N GLY A 141 -39.08 -21.04 -24.83
CA GLY A 141 -38.22 -21.82 -23.96
C GLY A 141 -37.73 -20.94 -22.82
N GLU A 142 -37.60 -21.50 -21.63
CA GLU A 142 -37.15 -20.80 -20.43
C GLU A 142 -35.93 -19.90 -20.65
N GLU A 143 -36.05 -18.66 -20.19
CA GLU A 143 -34.93 -17.74 -20.02
C GLU A 143 -34.80 -17.37 -18.55
N CYS A 144 -33.60 -16.99 -18.10
CA CYS A 144 -33.42 -16.49 -16.74
C CYS A 144 -33.99 -15.07 -16.61
N ASN A 145 -35.31 -14.95 -16.47
CA ASN A 145 -36.05 -13.69 -16.49
C ASN A 145 -37.08 -13.58 -15.36
N GLY A 146 -37.28 -14.65 -14.57
CA GLY A 146 -38.22 -14.69 -13.46
C GLY A 146 -39.68 -14.94 -13.88
N PHE A 147 -39.90 -15.35 -15.12
CA PHE A 147 -41.18 -15.79 -15.65
C PHE A 147 -41.10 -17.27 -15.99
N ASP A 148 -42.25 -17.93 -15.92
CA ASP A 148 -42.45 -19.25 -16.50
C ASP A 148 -42.82 -19.04 -17.96
N ASP A 149 -41.83 -19.23 -18.84
CA ASP A 149 -41.92 -18.96 -20.27
C ASP A 149 -42.58 -20.12 -21.03
N ASP A 150 -42.45 -21.35 -20.52
CA ASP A 150 -43.00 -22.55 -21.13
C ASP A 150 -44.33 -23.05 -20.52
N CYS A 151 -44.77 -22.36 -19.47
CA CYS A 151 -46.02 -22.53 -18.73
C CYS A 151 -46.14 -23.88 -18.00
N ASP A 152 -45.03 -24.48 -17.54
CA ASP A 152 -45.04 -25.77 -16.83
C ASP A 152 -45.28 -25.66 -15.31
N GLY A 153 -45.33 -24.43 -14.78
CA GLY A 153 -45.55 -24.11 -13.38
C GLY A 153 -44.28 -24.02 -12.53
N VAL A 154 -43.12 -24.25 -13.14
CA VAL A 154 -41.80 -23.96 -12.58
C VAL A 154 -41.30 -22.68 -13.27
N VAL A 155 -40.44 -21.93 -12.57
CA VAL A 155 -39.90 -20.67 -13.09
C VAL A 155 -38.39 -20.84 -13.22
N ASP A 156 -37.85 -20.46 -14.38
CA ASP A 156 -36.41 -20.44 -14.69
C ASP A 156 -35.73 -21.82 -14.56
N GLU A 157 -36.38 -22.90 -14.98
CA GLU A 157 -35.82 -24.25 -15.06
C GLU A 157 -35.24 -24.57 -16.43
N MET A 158 -34.46 -25.66 -16.51
CA MET A 158 -33.85 -26.14 -17.77
C MET A 158 -33.18 -25.04 -18.64
N LEU A 159 -32.60 -24.04 -17.99
CA LEU A 159 -32.14 -22.80 -18.63
C LEU A 159 -31.11 -23.03 -19.75
N PRO A 160 -31.11 -22.17 -20.79
CA PRO A 160 -30.04 -22.14 -21.77
C PRO A 160 -28.71 -21.73 -21.12
N ALA A 161 -27.61 -22.02 -21.81
CA ALA A 161 -26.29 -21.60 -21.35
C ALA A 161 -26.24 -20.07 -21.19
N PRO A 162 -25.64 -19.54 -20.11
CA PRO A 162 -25.53 -18.11 -19.90
C PRO A 162 -24.74 -17.44 -21.04
N PRO A 163 -24.94 -16.14 -21.28
CA PRO A 163 -24.21 -15.40 -22.30
C PRO A 163 -22.69 -15.58 -22.17
N PRO A 164 -21.96 -15.87 -23.26
CA PRO A 164 -20.51 -16.05 -23.19
C PRO A 164 -19.83 -14.74 -22.77
N GLY A 165 -18.87 -14.85 -21.85
CA GLY A 165 -18.13 -13.70 -21.33
C GLY A 165 -18.95 -12.80 -20.38
N LEU A 166 -20.09 -13.29 -19.85
CA LEU A 166 -20.86 -12.55 -18.87
C LEU A 166 -20.01 -12.19 -17.63
N CYS A 167 -19.35 -13.19 -17.03
CA CYS A 167 -18.45 -12.97 -15.90
C CYS A 167 -16.99 -12.87 -16.39
N ARG A 168 -16.24 -11.90 -15.87
CA ARG A 168 -14.79 -11.87 -15.93
C ARG A 168 -14.22 -13.05 -15.15
N THR A 169 -13.28 -13.79 -15.73
CA THR A 169 -12.68 -14.99 -15.12
C THR A 169 -11.16 -15.03 -15.30
N THR A 170 -10.48 -13.88 -15.20
CA THR A 170 -9.05 -13.75 -15.47
C THR A 170 -8.23 -14.74 -14.62
N PRO A 171 -7.46 -15.66 -15.22
CA PRO A 171 -6.68 -16.64 -14.46
C PRO A 171 -5.62 -15.97 -13.58
N GLY A 172 -5.46 -16.45 -12.34
CA GLY A 172 -4.49 -15.89 -11.38
C GLY A 172 -5.01 -14.71 -10.55
N THR A 173 -6.24 -14.28 -10.81
CA THR A 173 -6.96 -13.21 -10.11
C THR A 173 -8.05 -13.81 -9.21
N PRO A 174 -8.60 -13.04 -8.25
CA PRO A 174 -9.77 -13.46 -7.48
C PRO A 174 -11.02 -13.78 -8.32
N CYS A 175 -11.11 -13.28 -9.55
CA CYS A 175 -12.20 -13.59 -10.47
C CYS A 175 -12.09 -14.99 -11.12
N ALA A 176 -10.96 -15.68 -10.96
CA ALA A 176 -10.73 -16.95 -11.63
C ALA A 176 -11.78 -18.01 -11.24
N GLY A 177 -12.48 -18.55 -12.25
CA GLY A 177 -13.43 -19.65 -12.07
C GLY A 177 -14.83 -19.26 -11.60
N VAL A 178 -15.17 -17.95 -11.57
CA VAL A 178 -16.54 -17.49 -11.30
C VAL A 178 -17.50 -18.00 -12.38
N VAL A 179 -18.65 -18.53 -11.95
CA VAL A 179 -19.69 -19.08 -12.83
C VAL A 179 -20.98 -18.25 -12.66
N PRO A 180 -21.65 -17.85 -13.77
CA PRO A 180 -22.95 -17.20 -13.72
C PRO A 180 -23.99 -18.03 -12.97
N THR A 181 -24.79 -17.38 -12.12
CA THR A 181 -25.92 -18.00 -11.42
C THR A 181 -27.20 -17.24 -11.74
N CYS A 182 -28.24 -17.96 -12.19
CA CYS A 182 -29.57 -17.39 -12.34
C CYS A 182 -30.19 -17.20 -10.96
N THR A 183 -30.48 -15.96 -10.57
CA THR A 183 -31.09 -15.65 -9.27
C THR A 183 -31.79 -14.29 -9.29
N THR A 184 -32.58 -14.00 -8.27
CA THR A 184 -33.28 -12.73 -8.11
C THR A 184 -32.54 -11.83 -7.11
N ARG A 185 -32.15 -10.62 -7.53
CA ARG A 185 -31.61 -9.57 -6.65
C ARG A 185 -32.34 -8.27 -6.88
N GLU A 186 -32.72 -7.59 -5.80
CA GLU A 186 -33.42 -6.30 -5.84
C GLU A 186 -34.67 -6.30 -6.76
N GLY A 187 -35.39 -7.43 -6.80
CA GLY A 187 -36.60 -7.59 -7.62
C GLY A 187 -36.36 -7.86 -9.11
N ARG A 188 -35.11 -8.11 -9.53
CA ARG A 188 -34.76 -8.50 -10.89
C ARG A 188 -34.18 -9.90 -10.92
N THR A 189 -34.77 -10.79 -11.69
CA THR A 189 -34.21 -12.11 -12.01
C THR A 189 -33.40 -12.02 -13.30
N THR A 190 -32.14 -12.45 -13.23
CA THR A 190 -31.20 -12.50 -14.36
C THR A 190 -29.98 -13.33 -13.96
N TRP A 191 -29.10 -13.60 -14.91
CA TRP A 191 -27.77 -14.11 -14.62
C TRP A 191 -26.95 -13.09 -13.85
N PHE A 192 -26.45 -13.47 -12.67
CA PHE A 192 -25.52 -12.71 -11.85
C PHE A 192 -24.16 -13.39 -11.76
N CYS A 193 -23.11 -12.61 -11.55
CA CYS A 193 -21.76 -13.10 -11.27
C CYS A 193 -21.46 -12.91 -9.78
N ASP A 194 -21.16 -14.01 -9.09
CA ASP A 194 -20.83 -13.98 -7.67
C ASP A 194 -19.32 -13.93 -7.47
N TYR A 195 -18.82 -12.70 -7.38
CA TYR A 195 -17.43 -12.43 -7.07
C TYR A 195 -17.17 -12.51 -5.56
N PRO A 196 -15.98 -12.96 -5.13
CA PRO A 196 -15.58 -12.91 -3.73
C PRO A 196 -15.41 -11.47 -3.26
N ALA A 197 -15.38 -11.25 -1.94
CA ALA A 197 -15.26 -9.92 -1.34
C ALA A 197 -13.94 -9.18 -1.64
N SER A 198 -12.93 -9.90 -2.16
CA SER A 198 -11.67 -9.30 -2.63
C SER A 198 -11.78 -8.65 -4.02
N VAL A 199 -12.85 -8.90 -4.76
CA VAL A 199 -13.13 -8.19 -6.01
C VAL A 199 -13.86 -6.89 -5.67
N GLU A 200 -13.36 -5.78 -6.18
CA GLU A 200 -13.95 -4.47 -5.98
C GLU A 200 -15.13 -4.27 -6.93
N PHE A 201 -16.26 -3.82 -6.38
CA PHE A 201 -17.51 -3.71 -7.12
C PHE A 201 -17.90 -2.25 -7.38
N ASP A 202 -18.11 -1.87 -8.64
CA ASP A 202 -18.70 -0.60 -9.05
C ASP A 202 -20.15 -0.82 -9.55
N PRO A 203 -21.17 -0.31 -8.83
CA PRO A 203 -22.58 -0.45 -9.21
C PRO A 203 -22.96 0.24 -10.53
N VAL A 204 -22.10 1.10 -11.08
CA VAL A 204 -22.32 1.79 -12.36
C VAL A 204 -21.86 0.93 -13.56
N VAL A 205 -20.99 -0.06 -13.33
CA VAL A 205 -20.45 -0.93 -14.39
C VAL A 205 -21.33 -2.18 -14.56
N PRO A 206 -21.77 -2.54 -15.79
CA PRO A 206 -22.49 -3.79 -16.02
C PRO A 206 -21.65 -5.02 -15.64
N ASN A 207 -22.19 -5.93 -14.83
CA ASN A 207 -21.50 -7.04 -14.15
C ASN A 207 -20.45 -6.62 -13.11
N GLY A 208 -20.33 -5.32 -12.87
CA GLY A 208 -20.09 -4.74 -11.57
C GLY A 208 -18.68 -4.75 -11.03
N ILE A 209 -17.67 -5.24 -11.76
CA ILE A 209 -16.29 -5.09 -11.31
C ILE A 209 -15.83 -3.64 -11.54
N ALA A 210 -15.13 -3.06 -10.56
CA ALA A 210 -14.50 -1.76 -10.71
C ALA A 210 -13.52 -1.74 -11.90
N LEU A 211 -13.31 -0.56 -12.50
CA LEU A 211 -12.38 -0.39 -13.62
C LEU A 211 -10.96 -0.04 -13.20
N GLU A 212 -10.80 0.41 -11.96
CA GLU A 212 -9.53 0.72 -11.33
C GLU A 212 -9.62 0.20 -9.89
N GLU A 213 -8.55 -0.46 -9.44
CA GLU A 213 -8.44 -0.91 -8.05
C GLU A 213 -8.27 0.28 -7.10
N THR A 214 -8.92 0.26 -5.94
CA THR A 214 -8.85 1.33 -4.93
C THR A 214 -8.20 0.90 -3.62
N ARG A 215 -7.91 -0.40 -3.49
CA ARG A 215 -7.33 -1.02 -2.29
C ARG A 215 -5.94 -1.57 -2.63
N CYS A 216 -4.96 -1.18 -1.82
CA CYS A 216 -3.63 -1.75 -1.74
C CYS A 216 -3.70 -2.90 -0.74
N ASP A 217 -4.24 -4.05 -1.13
CA ASP A 217 -4.35 -5.23 -0.25
C ASP A 217 -3.60 -6.47 -0.79
N GLY A 218 -2.87 -6.28 -1.89
CA GLY A 218 -2.10 -7.33 -2.53
C GLY A 218 -2.96 -8.28 -3.34
N GLU A 219 -4.26 -8.02 -3.51
CA GLU A 219 -5.11 -8.75 -4.44
C GLU A 219 -5.22 -8.02 -5.79
N ASP A 220 -6.01 -8.60 -6.70
CA ASP A 220 -6.30 -7.99 -8.00
C ASP A 220 -7.82 -7.76 -8.01
N GLY A 221 -8.22 -6.64 -7.40
CA GLY A 221 -9.60 -6.30 -7.11
C GLY A 221 -10.41 -5.95 -8.37
N ASP A 222 -9.75 -5.50 -9.43
CA ASP A 222 -10.39 -5.16 -10.71
C ASP A 222 -10.31 -6.31 -11.73
N CYS A 223 -9.50 -7.33 -11.44
CA CYS A 223 -9.26 -8.55 -12.23
C CYS A 223 -8.62 -8.30 -13.61
N ASP A 224 -7.76 -7.29 -13.76
CA ASP A 224 -7.02 -7.00 -14.98
C ASP A 224 -5.70 -7.79 -15.14
N GLY A 225 -5.26 -8.48 -14.08
CA GLY A 225 -4.05 -9.28 -14.02
C GLY A 225 -2.86 -8.58 -13.35
N LEU A 226 -3.03 -7.34 -12.89
CA LEU A 226 -2.09 -6.59 -12.07
C LEU A 226 -2.64 -6.49 -10.63
N ARG A 227 -1.76 -6.23 -9.67
CA ARG A 227 -2.13 -6.09 -8.26
C ARG A 227 -1.71 -4.71 -7.81
N ASP A 228 -2.59 -4.02 -7.12
CA ASP A 228 -2.41 -2.70 -6.54
C ASP A 228 -1.86 -1.66 -7.54
N GLU A 229 -2.19 -1.77 -8.83
CA GLU A 229 -1.54 -1.00 -9.90
C GLU A 229 -1.90 0.50 -9.91
N SER A 230 -2.99 0.86 -9.23
CA SER A 230 -3.36 2.26 -9.00
C SER A 230 -2.39 2.98 -8.03
N PHE A 231 -1.58 2.22 -7.28
CA PHE A 231 -0.56 2.72 -6.37
C PHE A 231 0.80 2.80 -7.08
N ALA A 232 0.96 3.81 -7.95
CA ALA A 232 2.11 3.92 -8.86
C ALA A 232 3.52 3.92 -8.21
N THR A 233 3.63 4.22 -6.91
CA THR A 233 4.90 4.23 -6.17
C THR A 233 5.12 2.98 -5.34
N LEU A 234 4.23 1.98 -5.40
CA LEU A 234 4.39 0.72 -4.67
C LEU A 234 5.68 0.04 -5.14
N GLY A 235 6.52 -0.35 -4.18
CA GLY A 235 7.86 -0.90 -4.44
C GLY A 235 8.97 0.14 -4.67
N ASP A 236 8.67 1.44 -4.69
CA ASP A 236 9.71 2.48 -4.75
C ASP A 236 10.50 2.54 -3.43
N ALA A 237 11.75 2.96 -3.52
CA ALA A 237 12.58 3.23 -2.35
C ALA A 237 12.05 4.45 -1.58
N CYS A 238 12.03 4.36 -0.26
CA CYS A 238 11.67 5.43 0.65
C CYS A 238 12.63 5.47 1.86
N ASP A 239 12.48 6.47 2.74
CA ASP A 239 13.21 6.53 4.01
C ASP A 239 12.41 7.29 5.07
N ASN A 240 12.91 7.24 6.31
CA ASN A 240 12.32 7.95 7.45
C ASN A 240 12.59 9.47 7.46
N GLY A 241 13.20 10.03 6.41
CA GLY A 241 13.56 11.43 6.29
C GLY A 241 14.74 11.87 7.18
N ALA A 242 15.37 10.96 7.92
CA ALA A 242 16.58 11.25 8.69
C ALA A 242 17.81 11.35 7.77
N ARG A 243 18.94 11.80 8.33
CA ARG A 243 20.19 12.03 7.61
C ARG A 243 21.29 11.12 8.16
N GLY A 244 22.34 10.95 7.35
CA GLY A 244 23.54 10.22 7.73
C GLY A 244 23.27 8.81 8.25
N ALA A 245 23.86 8.50 9.41
CA ALA A 245 23.82 7.17 10.02
C ALA A 245 22.44 6.79 10.59
N CYS A 246 21.56 7.78 10.82
CA CYS A 246 20.19 7.56 11.30
C CYS A 246 19.15 7.36 10.20
N ARG A 247 19.54 7.56 8.94
CA ARG A 247 18.65 7.36 7.81
C ARG A 247 18.34 5.86 7.69
N ASP A 248 17.08 5.56 7.95
CA ASP A 248 16.52 4.22 7.77
C ASP A 248 15.88 4.19 6.40
N ALA A 249 16.38 3.34 5.51
CA ALA A 249 15.81 3.17 4.19
C ALA A 249 14.73 2.09 4.23
N GLY A 250 13.79 2.16 3.31
CA GLY A 250 12.72 1.19 3.21
C GLY A 250 12.17 1.11 1.80
N GLU A 251 11.09 0.36 1.68
CA GLU A 251 10.33 0.22 0.44
C GLU A 251 8.89 0.64 0.69
N ILE A 252 8.28 1.32 -0.28
CA ILE A 252 6.87 1.67 -0.20
C ILE A 252 6.04 0.39 -0.30
N ALA A 253 5.25 0.11 0.72
CA ALA A 253 4.38 -1.05 0.83
C ALA A 253 2.94 -0.62 1.16
N CYS A 254 1.97 -1.51 0.93
CA CYS A 254 0.60 -1.28 1.37
C CYS A 254 0.54 -1.12 2.90
N ASP A 255 -0.30 -0.19 3.39
CA ASP A 255 -0.48 -0.01 4.82
C ASP A 255 -1.35 -1.15 5.40
N PRO A 256 -0.81 -1.98 6.32
CA PRO A 256 -1.56 -3.10 6.88
C PRO A 256 -2.74 -2.65 7.76
N ALA A 257 -2.84 -1.36 8.12
CA ALA A 257 -3.94 -0.80 8.90
C ALA A 257 -4.99 -0.08 8.04
N ASP A 258 -4.68 0.27 6.78
CA ASP A 258 -5.54 1.06 5.89
C ASP A 258 -5.20 0.74 4.43
N ASP A 259 -5.96 -0.15 3.81
CA ASP A 259 -5.74 -0.58 2.42
C ASP A 259 -5.96 0.55 1.40
N SER A 260 -6.46 1.73 1.77
CA SER A 260 -6.59 2.86 0.84
C SER A 260 -5.28 3.63 0.60
N ARG A 261 -4.17 3.21 1.22
CA ARG A 261 -2.91 3.96 1.22
C ARG A 261 -1.67 3.06 1.29
N THR A 262 -0.54 3.66 0.96
CA THR A 262 0.79 3.09 1.15
C THR A 262 1.53 3.76 2.31
N ILE A 263 2.49 3.03 2.88
CA ILE A 263 3.45 3.49 3.89
C ILE A 263 4.87 3.18 3.43
N CYS A 264 5.85 3.86 4.02
CA CYS A 264 7.24 3.45 3.91
C CYS A 264 7.51 2.32 4.92
N ASP A 265 7.70 1.10 4.44
CA ASP A 265 8.12 -0.03 5.27
C ASP A 265 9.63 0.01 5.50
N LEU A 266 10.00 0.54 6.67
CA LEU A 266 11.38 0.64 7.15
C LEU A 266 11.91 -0.68 7.71
N SER A 267 11.13 -1.76 7.71
CA SER A 267 11.65 -3.09 8.05
C SER A 267 12.49 -3.71 6.93
N VAL A 268 12.49 -3.07 5.74
CA VAL A 268 13.31 -3.44 4.59
C VAL A 268 14.69 -2.80 4.72
N LEU A 269 15.75 -3.63 4.77
CA LEU A 269 17.14 -3.15 4.82
C LEU A 269 17.50 -2.25 3.61
N PRO A 270 18.39 -1.26 3.77
CA PRO A 270 19.33 -1.08 4.88
C PRO A 270 18.83 -0.24 6.06
N ASP A 271 18.94 -0.84 7.26
CA ASP A 271 18.75 -0.20 8.57
C ASP A 271 19.82 0.87 8.85
N PRO A 272 19.56 1.81 9.79
CA PRO A 272 20.57 2.74 10.28
C PRO A 272 21.77 1.99 10.87
N VAL A 273 22.92 2.67 10.92
CA VAL A 273 24.16 2.09 11.45
C VAL A 273 23.92 1.64 12.90
N PRO A 274 24.26 0.39 13.27
CA PRO A 274 24.04 -0.08 14.63
C PRO A 274 24.68 0.83 15.68
N GLY A 275 23.85 1.34 16.60
CA GLY A 275 24.27 2.28 17.64
C GLY A 275 24.08 3.75 17.30
N ALA A 276 23.57 4.09 16.11
CA ALA A 276 23.15 5.45 15.78
C ALA A 276 21.94 5.90 16.65
N PRO A 277 21.85 7.19 17.02
CA PRO A 277 22.88 8.22 16.84
C PRO A 277 24.11 7.93 17.72
N LEU A 278 25.30 8.09 17.14
CA LEU A 278 26.55 8.03 17.89
C LEU A 278 26.65 9.23 18.84
N ALA A 279 27.45 9.08 19.91
CA ALA A 279 27.64 10.16 20.88
C ALA A 279 28.64 11.24 20.41
N VAL A 280 29.40 10.94 19.36
CA VAL A 280 30.35 11.85 18.71
C VAL A 280 30.34 11.58 17.20
N GLU A 281 30.46 12.64 16.43
CA GLU A 281 30.69 12.65 14.99
C GLU A 281 32.06 12.08 14.65
N LEU A 282 32.12 11.23 13.63
CA LEU A 282 33.38 10.81 13.03
C LEU A 282 33.62 11.66 11.80
N CYS A 283 34.89 11.96 11.49
CA CYS A 283 35.23 12.65 10.24
C CYS A 283 35.11 11.68 9.05
N ASN A 284 33.91 11.31 8.63
CA ASN A 284 33.63 10.25 7.65
C ASN A 284 32.69 10.67 6.50
N GLY A 285 32.21 11.91 6.47
CA GLY A 285 31.26 12.39 5.48
C GLY A 285 29.81 12.00 5.75
N VAL A 286 29.51 11.52 6.95
CA VAL A 286 28.20 11.10 7.44
C VAL A 286 27.83 11.96 8.65
N ASP A 287 26.54 12.13 8.88
CA ASP A 287 25.96 12.71 10.10
C ASP A 287 25.70 11.54 11.05
N ASP A 288 26.69 11.24 11.90
CA ASP A 288 26.75 10.07 12.77
C ASP A 288 25.92 10.24 14.07
N ASP A 289 25.80 11.46 14.58
CA ASP A 289 25.05 11.84 15.79
C ASP A 289 23.64 12.39 15.47
N CYS A 290 23.36 12.60 14.19
CA CYS A 290 22.04 12.87 13.63
C CYS A 290 21.47 14.22 14.08
N ASP A 291 22.35 15.19 14.34
CA ASP A 291 21.99 16.56 14.64
C ASP A 291 21.66 17.40 13.39
N GLY A 292 21.92 16.84 12.20
CA GLY A 292 21.66 17.46 10.90
C GLY A 292 22.86 18.16 10.29
N THR A 293 24.04 18.09 10.91
CA THR A 293 25.30 18.63 10.41
C THR A 293 26.29 17.49 10.15
N ILE A 294 26.87 17.47 8.94
CA ILE A 294 27.84 16.43 8.57
C ILE A 294 29.23 16.88 9.02
N ASP A 295 29.93 16.00 9.75
CA ASP A 295 31.29 16.21 10.23
C ASP A 295 31.50 17.55 10.97
N ASP A 296 30.67 17.89 11.96
CA ASP A 296 30.76 19.20 12.63
C ASP A 296 32.13 19.45 13.30
N SER A 297 32.53 20.72 13.29
CA SER A 297 33.74 21.25 13.91
C SER A 297 33.45 22.38 14.91
N ASP A 298 32.19 22.75 15.17
CA ASP A 298 31.85 23.80 16.13
C ASP A 298 32.36 23.40 17.53
N PRO A 299 33.32 24.14 18.12
CA PRO A 299 33.87 23.79 19.43
C PRO A 299 32.84 23.87 20.56
N THR A 300 31.71 24.53 20.35
CA THR A 300 30.59 24.61 21.29
C THR A 300 29.69 23.38 21.26
N ASP A 301 29.74 22.60 20.18
CA ASP A 301 29.03 21.34 20.08
C ASP A 301 29.83 20.22 20.80
N PRO A 302 29.23 19.53 21.79
CA PRO A 302 29.82 18.34 22.39
C PRO A 302 29.83 17.11 21.46
N GLY A 303 28.97 17.07 20.45
CA GLY A 303 28.84 16.00 19.45
C GLY A 303 29.89 16.05 18.34
N ARG A 304 30.49 17.22 18.08
CA ARG A 304 31.47 17.46 17.03
C ARG A 304 32.55 16.39 16.87
N VAL A 305 33.14 16.41 15.68
CA VAL A 305 34.32 15.61 15.39
C VAL A 305 35.51 16.01 16.26
N ARG A 306 36.20 14.99 16.79
CA ARG A 306 37.48 15.12 17.50
C ARG A 306 38.58 14.42 16.71
N ASP A 307 39.41 15.20 16.03
CA ASP A 307 40.53 14.66 15.24
C ASP A 307 41.62 14.02 16.11
N ASP A 308 42.31 13.01 15.55
CA ASP A 308 43.42 12.34 16.22
C ASP A 308 44.68 13.23 16.18
N MET A 309 44.87 14.01 17.22
CA MET A 309 46.02 14.90 17.39
C MET A 309 46.99 14.42 18.47
N VAL A 310 48.26 14.74 18.28
CA VAL A 310 49.35 14.50 19.23
C VAL A 310 49.84 15.83 19.78
N GLN A 311 49.97 15.94 21.10
CA GLN A 311 50.55 17.12 21.74
C GLN A 311 52.07 17.06 21.70
N ILE A 312 52.70 18.08 21.13
CA ILE A 312 54.15 18.23 21.08
C ILE A 312 54.57 19.36 22.00
N THR A 313 55.57 19.11 22.83
CA THR A 313 56.19 20.13 23.69
C THR A 313 57.69 20.21 23.39
N ARG A 314 58.15 21.40 22.99
CA ARG A 314 59.57 21.72 22.77
C ARG A 314 59.93 23.02 23.44
N GLY A 315 60.72 22.94 24.51
CA GLY A 315 61.06 24.10 25.31
C GLY A 315 59.81 24.75 25.91
N ALA A 316 59.50 25.98 25.50
CA ALA A 316 58.32 26.72 25.96
C ALA A 316 57.12 26.65 25.00
N THR A 317 57.27 25.96 23.86
CA THR A 317 56.21 25.85 22.85
C THR A 317 55.49 24.53 23.02
N THR A 318 54.17 24.60 23.19
CA THR A 318 53.26 23.44 23.17
C THR A 318 52.23 23.67 22.09
N PHE A 319 51.99 22.66 21.26
CA PHE A 319 51.00 22.67 20.18
C PHE A 319 50.50 21.24 19.96
N TRP A 320 49.41 21.12 19.22
CA TRP A 320 48.85 19.86 18.75
C TRP A 320 49.06 19.74 17.26
N ILE A 321 49.32 18.53 16.77
CA ILE A 321 49.49 18.21 15.36
C ILE A 321 48.69 16.97 15.02
N TYR A 322 48.05 16.92 13.86
CA TYR A 322 47.41 15.70 13.37
C TYR A 322 48.43 14.55 13.42
N ARG A 323 48.00 13.41 14.00
CA ARG A 323 48.85 12.21 14.06
C ARG A 323 49.25 11.74 12.68
N HIS A 324 48.34 11.87 11.72
CA HIS A 324 48.48 11.44 10.33
C HIS A 324 48.49 12.65 9.38
N GLU A 325 48.84 12.47 8.11
CA GLU A 325 48.52 13.47 7.09
C GLU A 325 47.01 13.71 7.03
N ALA A 326 46.60 14.91 6.65
CA ALA A 326 45.20 15.25 6.50
C ALA A 326 44.56 14.43 5.37
N SER A 327 43.34 13.93 5.58
CA SER A 327 42.52 13.27 4.57
C SER A 327 41.22 14.03 4.32
N ARG A 328 40.51 13.67 3.24
CA ARG A 328 39.11 14.08 3.05
C ARG A 328 38.18 13.25 3.95
N PRO A 329 37.00 13.78 4.34
CA PRO A 329 36.03 13.02 5.12
C PRO A 329 35.56 11.72 4.48
N ASP A 330 35.36 11.73 3.16
CA ASP A 330 34.92 10.57 2.38
C ASP A 330 36.10 9.71 1.85
N SER A 331 37.33 9.93 2.33
CA SER A 331 38.49 9.13 1.92
C SER A 331 38.46 7.72 2.51
N SER A 332 38.93 6.73 1.75
CA SER A 332 39.11 5.35 2.20
C SER A 332 40.55 4.90 2.00
N ALA A 333 40.88 3.67 2.41
CA ALA A 333 42.21 3.07 2.18
C ALA A 333 42.61 2.99 0.68
N SER A 334 41.65 3.08 -0.24
CA SER A 334 41.88 2.93 -1.68
C SER A 334 41.39 4.12 -2.52
N ALA A 335 40.72 5.10 -1.91
CA ALA A 335 40.20 6.28 -2.61
C ALA A 335 40.46 7.57 -1.81
N ALA A 336 40.95 8.61 -2.48
CA ALA A 336 41.27 9.89 -1.83
C ALA A 336 40.02 10.68 -1.38
N GLY A 337 38.83 10.31 -1.86
CA GLY A 337 37.59 11.05 -1.62
C GLY A 337 37.46 12.30 -2.51
N ALA A 338 36.32 12.98 -2.40
CA ALA A 338 36.00 14.20 -3.13
C ALA A 338 35.50 15.33 -2.22
N SER A 339 35.10 15.04 -0.97
CA SER A 339 34.62 16.06 -0.03
C SER A 339 35.70 17.09 0.28
N THR A 340 35.34 18.36 0.21
CA THR A 340 36.20 19.50 0.59
C THR A 340 35.71 20.17 1.87
N ALA A 341 34.79 19.55 2.62
CA ALA A 341 34.10 20.19 3.74
C ALA A 341 35.07 20.65 4.83
N ARG A 342 36.04 19.79 5.18
CA ARG A 342 37.09 20.03 6.17
C ARG A 342 38.21 19.00 6.04
N ALA A 343 39.31 19.20 6.75
CA ALA A 343 40.41 18.24 6.86
C ALA A 343 40.20 17.26 8.03
N CYS A 344 40.42 15.96 7.80
CA CYS A 344 40.36 14.94 8.83
C CYS A 344 41.74 14.44 9.23
N GLY A 345 42.01 14.29 10.53
CA GLY A 345 43.20 13.66 11.07
C GLY A 345 42.95 12.21 11.47
N ARG A 346 42.85 11.28 10.51
CA ARG A 346 42.56 9.86 10.78
C ARG A 346 43.48 8.89 10.04
N GLY A 347 43.71 7.72 10.62
CA GLY A 347 44.50 6.63 10.05
C GLY A 347 43.70 5.75 9.09
N GLY A 348 44.40 5.01 8.22
CA GLY A 348 43.81 3.99 7.36
C GLY A 348 43.13 4.50 6.09
N VAL A 349 43.39 5.74 5.69
CA VAL A 349 42.78 6.40 4.53
C VAL A 349 43.85 7.05 3.66
N LEU A 350 43.58 7.32 2.38
CA LEU A 350 44.56 8.01 1.53
C LEU A 350 44.69 9.50 1.94
N PRO A 351 45.91 10.05 1.97
CA PRO A 351 46.11 11.45 2.31
C PRO A 351 45.54 12.37 1.22
N TRP A 352 45.07 13.55 1.61
CA TRP A 352 44.57 14.56 0.70
C TRP A 352 45.74 15.28 0.01
N THR A 353 46.03 14.85 -1.21
CA THR A 353 47.05 15.46 -2.08
C THR A 353 46.43 16.16 -3.30
N SER A 354 47.27 16.67 -4.20
CA SER A 354 46.84 17.45 -5.39
C SER A 354 46.01 18.69 -5.01
N ILE A 355 46.48 19.39 -3.98
CA ILE A 355 45.78 20.53 -3.35
C ILE A 355 46.70 21.75 -3.30
N GLY A 356 46.15 22.93 -3.60
CA GLY A 356 46.85 24.20 -3.49
C GLY A 356 46.96 24.68 -2.03
N TYR A 357 47.85 25.64 -1.77
CA TYR A 357 48.11 26.11 -0.41
C TYR A 357 46.86 26.68 0.28
N ASP A 358 46.12 27.56 -0.40
CA ASP A 358 44.94 28.21 0.21
C ASP A 358 43.82 27.23 0.49
N GLU A 359 43.64 26.22 -0.37
CA GLU A 359 42.66 25.15 -0.15
C GLU A 359 43.06 24.27 1.04
N ALA A 360 44.34 23.93 1.17
CA ALA A 360 44.87 23.20 2.34
C ALA A 360 44.69 23.99 3.64
N ALA A 361 44.98 25.29 3.61
CA ALA A 361 44.76 26.18 4.75
C ALA A 361 43.28 26.31 5.12
N ALA A 362 42.41 26.43 4.11
CA ALA A 362 40.96 26.49 4.31
C ALA A 362 40.40 25.17 4.87
N ALA A 363 40.90 24.02 4.42
CA ALA A 363 40.49 22.71 4.94
C ALA A 363 40.85 22.53 6.42
N CYS A 364 42.04 22.97 6.85
CA CYS A 364 42.38 23.01 8.27
C CYS A 364 41.51 23.99 9.05
N ALA A 365 41.26 25.19 8.49
CA ALA A 365 40.42 26.19 9.16
C ALA A 365 38.97 25.72 9.34
N ALA A 366 38.41 25.01 8.35
CA ALA A 366 37.10 24.38 8.43
C ALA A 366 37.05 23.20 9.40
N ALA A 367 38.20 22.70 9.86
CA ALA A 367 38.30 21.76 10.97
C ALA A 367 38.52 22.43 12.34
N GLY A 368 38.51 23.77 12.40
CA GLY A 368 38.84 24.52 13.62
C GLY A 368 40.35 24.70 13.86
N HIS A 369 41.19 24.29 12.91
CA HIS A 369 42.65 24.25 13.06
C HIS A 369 43.37 25.17 12.06
N ARG A 370 44.69 25.01 11.91
CA ARG A 370 45.52 25.72 10.92
C ARG A 370 46.57 24.81 10.31
N LEU A 371 47.21 25.23 9.23
CA LEU A 371 48.44 24.58 8.79
C LEU A 371 49.52 24.68 9.88
N CYS A 372 50.29 23.62 10.03
CA CYS A 372 51.49 23.62 10.86
C CYS A 372 52.52 24.60 10.32
N THR A 373 53.24 25.28 11.22
CA THR A 373 54.46 25.98 10.82
C THR A 373 55.56 24.96 10.51
N ALA A 374 56.52 25.34 9.68
CA ALA A 374 57.66 24.52 9.34
C ALA A 374 58.53 24.17 10.57
N ALA A 375 58.51 25.02 11.61
CA ALA A 375 59.19 24.77 12.87
C ALA A 375 58.43 23.75 13.74
N GLU A 376 57.11 23.86 13.83
CA GLU A 376 56.26 22.88 14.53
C GLU A 376 56.35 21.50 13.87
N TRP A 377 56.25 21.47 12.54
CA TRP A 377 56.39 20.24 11.76
C TRP A 377 57.73 19.56 12.04
N ARG A 378 58.82 20.32 11.98
CA ARG A 378 60.18 19.79 12.24
C ARG A 378 60.31 19.30 13.68
N ALA A 379 59.81 20.06 14.65
CA ALA A 379 59.80 19.67 16.06
C ALA A 379 59.07 18.34 16.30
N ALA A 380 57.95 18.11 15.61
CA ALA A 380 57.20 16.87 15.68
C ALA A 380 57.93 15.69 15.01
N CYS A 381 58.66 15.95 13.91
CA CYS A 381 59.45 14.95 13.20
C CYS A 381 60.69 14.54 14.02
N GLU A 382 61.50 15.51 14.47
CA GLU A 382 62.78 15.25 15.14
C GLU A 382 62.63 14.59 16.52
N GLY A 383 61.45 14.63 17.14
CA GLY A 383 61.29 14.16 18.49
C GLY A 383 62.02 15.04 19.52
N ALA A 384 61.99 14.63 20.80
CA ALA A 384 62.74 15.29 21.86
C ALA A 384 64.26 15.05 21.72
N SER A 385 64.64 13.94 21.08
CA SER A 385 66.04 13.57 20.85
C SER A 385 66.70 14.28 19.67
N GLY A 386 65.96 15.02 18.83
CA GLY A 386 66.55 15.77 17.72
C GLY A 386 67.00 14.87 16.55
N ARG A 387 66.21 13.84 16.22
CA ARG A 387 66.53 12.79 15.25
C ARG A 387 66.54 13.28 13.80
N ASP A 388 67.38 12.67 12.96
CA ASP A 388 67.43 12.98 11.53
C ASP A 388 66.20 12.48 10.74
N TYR A 389 65.61 11.35 11.17
CA TYR A 389 64.34 10.78 10.70
C TYR A 389 63.42 10.54 11.91
N PRO A 390 62.09 10.47 11.75
CA PRO A 390 61.18 10.33 12.89
C PRO A 390 61.48 9.08 13.75
N TYR A 391 61.96 8.02 13.11
CA TYR A 391 62.28 6.75 13.75
C TYR A 391 63.74 6.62 14.23
N GLY A 392 64.66 7.52 13.87
CA GLY A 392 66.07 7.44 14.28
C GLY A 392 67.03 8.29 13.44
N ASP A 393 68.33 8.17 13.72
CA ASP A 393 69.38 8.94 13.02
C ASP A 393 69.91 8.25 11.75
N ALA A 394 69.67 6.94 11.63
CA ALA A 394 70.08 6.16 10.47
C ALA A 394 68.89 5.93 9.53
N TYR A 395 69.11 6.09 8.22
CA TYR A 395 68.08 5.82 7.23
C TYR A 395 67.76 4.33 7.12
N GLU A 396 66.47 4.01 6.97
CA GLU A 396 65.96 2.65 6.84
C GLU A 396 64.89 2.62 5.73
N ALA A 397 65.24 2.12 4.55
CA ALA A 397 64.40 2.19 3.34
C ALA A 397 63.02 1.52 3.47
N ALA A 398 62.84 0.58 4.40
CA ALA A 398 61.58 -0.13 4.61
C ALA A 398 60.67 0.52 5.67
N THR A 399 61.17 1.52 6.41
CA THR A 399 60.49 2.05 7.60
C THR A 399 59.43 3.08 7.25
N CYS A 400 59.72 3.95 6.28
CA CYS A 400 58.82 4.99 5.78
C CYS A 400 58.61 4.87 4.27
N ASN A 401 57.57 5.53 3.73
CA ASN A 401 57.21 5.41 2.32
C ASN A 401 58.04 6.36 1.45
N GLY A 402 59.28 5.95 1.11
CA GLY A 402 60.21 6.67 0.24
C GLY A 402 60.36 6.07 -1.17
N ALA A 403 61.13 6.74 -2.05
CA ALA A 403 61.34 6.33 -3.45
C ALA A 403 61.98 4.95 -3.64
N ASP A 404 62.70 4.48 -2.65
CA ASP A 404 63.41 3.19 -2.63
C ASP A 404 62.72 2.14 -1.76
N ARG A 405 61.52 2.44 -1.24
CA ARG A 405 60.72 1.47 -0.50
C ARG A 405 60.22 0.38 -1.44
N ASP A 406 60.52 -0.86 -1.08
CA ASP A 406 59.98 -2.06 -1.69
C ASP A 406 59.00 -2.71 -0.72
N ALA A 407 57.70 -2.64 -1.04
CA ALA A 407 56.65 -3.25 -0.22
C ALA A 407 56.76 -4.78 -0.14
N VAL A 408 57.45 -5.41 -1.10
CA VAL A 408 57.66 -6.87 -1.17
C VAL A 408 59.13 -7.13 -1.40
N ALA A 409 59.91 -7.42 -0.35
CA ALA A 409 61.36 -7.58 -0.44
C ALA A 409 61.85 -8.38 -1.69
N GLY A 410 62.55 -7.68 -2.60
CA GLY A 410 63.02 -8.22 -3.88
C GLY A 410 62.03 -8.05 -5.04
N GLY A 411 60.97 -7.28 -4.83
CA GLY A 411 59.89 -6.97 -5.75
C GLY A 411 60.14 -5.69 -6.52
N ALA A 412 59.10 -5.20 -7.20
CA ALA A 412 59.15 -3.90 -7.86
C ALA A 412 58.91 -2.79 -6.84
N ILE A 413 59.67 -1.70 -6.96
CA ILE A 413 59.42 -0.47 -6.20
C ILE A 413 58.01 0.02 -6.51
N ASP A 414 57.20 0.16 -5.47
CA ASP A 414 55.80 0.56 -5.55
C ASP A 414 55.67 2.02 -5.10
N SER A 415 56.10 2.94 -5.97
CA SER A 415 56.10 4.38 -5.70
C SER A 415 54.68 4.93 -5.86
N ARG A 416 53.89 4.81 -4.80
CA ARG A 416 52.52 5.35 -4.70
C ARG A 416 52.21 5.83 -3.28
N LEU A 417 51.12 6.58 -3.16
CA LEU A 417 50.53 6.88 -1.86
C LEU A 417 50.05 5.58 -1.19
N GLU A 418 50.29 5.51 0.12
CA GLU A 418 49.76 4.48 0.99
C GLU A 418 48.74 5.12 1.94
N ALA A 419 47.86 4.28 2.50
CA ALA A 419 46.95 4.72 3.54
C ALA A 419 47.75 5.29 4.73
N THR A 420 47.28 6.39 5.29
CA THR A 420 47.89 7.03 6.47
C THR A 420 48.07 6.04 7.60
N GLY A 421 49.25 6.04 8.23
CA GLY A 421 49.62 5.12 9.29
C GLY A 421 49.83 3.67 8.87
N ALA A 422 49.80 3.33 7.56
CA ALA A 422 50.04 1.97 7.09
C ALA A 422 51.44 1.45 7.48
N LEU A 423 52.40 2.36 7.62
CA LEU A 423 53.75 2.07 8.09
C LEU A 423 53.88 2.46 9.56
N ALA A 424 53.41 1.58 10.45
CA ALA A 424 53.41 1.84 11.89
C ALA A 424 54.79 2.15 12.51
N MET A 425 55.88 1.79 11.81
CA MET A 425 57.25 2.11 12.23
C MET A 425 57.74 3.48 11.74
N CYS A 426 57.03 4.13 10.81
CA CYS A 426 57.27 5.51 10.38
C CYS A 426 56.72 6.50 11.40
N LEU A 427 57.20 6.39 12.64
CA LEU A 427 56.62 7.00 13.83
C LEU A 427 57.67 7.86 14.55
N SER A 428 57.31 9.09 14.90
CA SER A 428 58.14 9.96 15.75
C SER A 428 58.08 9.55 17.22
N GLU A 429 58.97 10.11 18.06
CA GLU A 429 59.03 9.76 19.49
C GLU A 429 57.70 10.01 20.24
N GLU A 430 56.97 11.07 19.88
CA GLU A 430 55.67 11.41 20.46
C GLU A 430 54.49 10.71 19.78
N GLY A 431 54.75 9.94 18.72
CA GLY A 431 53.74 9.13 18.06
C GLY A 431 53.09 9.78 16.84
N VAL A 432 53.76 10.72 16.17
CA VAL A 432 53.29 11.29 14.90
C VAL A 432 53.75 10.40 13.74
N LEU A 433 52.83 10.01 12.89
CA LEU A 433 53.05 9.09 11.77
C LEU A 433 53.34 9.84 10.48
N ASP A 434 54.06 9.15 9.59
CA ASP A 434 54.29 9.53 8.19
C ASP A 434 54.97 10.90 8.03
N MET A 435 55.74 11.32 9.04
CA MET A 435 56.53 12.56 8.97
C MET A 435 57.67 12.47 7.93
N SER A 436 57.98 11.28 7.43
CA SER A 436 58.93 11.08 6.34
C SER A 436 58.27 10.28 5.23
N GLY A 437 58.20 10.84 4.03
CA GLY A 437 57.69 10.15 2.85
C GLY A 437 56.17 10.22 2.73
N ASN A 438 55.59 9.25 2.02
CA ASN A 438 54.18 9.19 1.63
C ASN A 438 53.73 10.43 0.84
N ALA A 439 53.35 11.52 1.51
CA ALA A 439 53.10 12.82 0.91
C ALA A 439 53.98 13.92 1.51
N LYS A 440 54.48 14.81 0.64
CA LYS A 440 55.06 16.08 1.07
C LYS A 440 53.96 16.92 1.70
N GLU A 441 54.33 17.84 2.58
CA GLU A 441 53.34 18.60 3.33
C GLU A 441 53.55 20.11 3.25
N TRP A 442 52.47 20.81 2.89
CA TRP A 442 52.39 22.26 3.03
C TRP A 442 52.58 22.69 4.48
N THR A 443 53.31 23.79 4.67
CA THR A 443 53.45 24.46 5.97
C THR A 443 53.14 25.95 5.84
N ALA A 444 52.77 26.60 6.94
CA ALA A 444 52.33 28.00 6.96
C ALA A 444 53.43 29.03 6.59
N ASP A 445 54.68 28.59 6.45
CA ASP A 445 55.84 29.46 6.30
C ASP A 445 56.04 29.94 4.85
N GLN A 446 55.67 31.19 4.57
CA GLN A 446 56.01 31.84 3.32
C GLN A 446 57.50 32.24 3.28
N ARG A 447 58.22 31.84 2.22
CA ARG A 447 59.65 32.13 2.02
C ARG A 447 59.96 33.07 0.86
N GLY A 448 58.95 33.51 0.12
CA GLY A 448 59.15 34.48 -0.94
C GLY A 448 57.95 34.63 -1.86
N THR A 449 58.24 35.17 -3.03
CA THR A 449 57.29 35.43 -4.10
C THR A 449 57.95 35.08 -5.42
N ALA A 450 57.29 34.26 -6.23
CA ALA A 450 57.75 33.91 -7.57
C ALA A 450 57.69 35.13 -8.50
N SER A 451 58.40 35.07 -9.62
CA SER A 451 58.44 36.16 -10.61
C SER A 451 57.05 36.54 -11.15
N GLY A 452 56.09 35.61 -11.11
CA GLY A 452 54.69 35.84 -11.49
C GLY A 452 53.79 36.41 -10.39
N GLY A 453 54.33 36.73 -9.20
CA GLY A 453 53.57 37.28 -8.07
C GLY A 453 53.05 36.24 -7.08
N GLY A 454 53.10 34.94 -7.41
CA GLY A 454 52.62 33.88 -6.53
C GLY A 454 53.48 33.68 -5.28
N ARG A 455 52.85 33.39 -4.14
CA ARG A 455 53.54 33.12 -2.86
C ARG A 455 54.28 31.78 -2.93
N ILE A 456 55.45 31.71 -2.30
CA ILE A 456 56.26 30.49 -2.19
C ILE A 456 56.26 30.05 -0.73
N PHE A 457 55.85 28.82 -0.47
CA PHE A 457 55.76 28.24 0.87
C PHE A 457 56.77 27.11 1.07
N VAL A 458 57.15 26.88 2.34
CA VAL A 458 57.96 25.73 2.73
C VAL A 458 57.12 24.46 2.64
N VAL A 459 57.74 23.42 2.11
CA VAL A 459 57.20 22.07 2.04
C VAL A 459 58.12 21.13 2.80
N ARG A 460 57.58 20.14 3.52
CA ARG A 460 58.33 19.23 4.38
C ARG A 460 58.05 17.74 4.10
N GLY A 461 58.77 16.85 4.78
CA GLY A 461 58.53 15.40 4.85
C GLY A 461 59.08 14.55 3.71
N GLY A 462 59.14 15.11 2.49
CA GLY A 462 59.36 14.25 1.32
C GLY A 462 58.10 13.47 0.96
N SER A 463 58.16 12.59 -0.03
CA SER A 463 57.02 11.78 -0.49
C SER A 463 57.50 10.38 -0.87
N HIS A 464 56.58 9.52 -1.30
CA HIS A 464 56.87 8.22 -1.94
C HIS A 464 57.76 8.31 -3.20
N GLU A 465 58.02 9.51 -3.71
CA GLU A 465 58.93 9.78 -4.85
C GLU A 465 60.27 10.37 -4.41
N SER A 466 60.44 10.64 -3.12
CA SER A 466 61.63 11.31 -2.59
C SER A 466 62.71 10.30 -2.16
N PRO A 467 63.99 10.53 -2.53
CA PRO A 467 65.09 9.70 -2.04
C PRO A 467 65.38 10.00 -0.57
N GLU A 468 66.20 9.14 0.06
CA GLU A 468 66.70 9.26 1.45
C GLU A 468 66.88 10.71 1.94
N LEU A 469 67.73 11.48 1.25
CA LEU A 469 68.05 12.86 1.65
C LEU A 469 66.84 13.80 1.68
N GLY A 470 65.80 13.52 0.90
CA GLY A 470 64.55 14.30 0.88
C GLY A 470 63.55 13.90 1.95
N LEU A 471 63.82 12.84 2.72
CA LEU A 471 62.95 12.30 3.77
C LEU A 471 63.39 12.73 5.17
N THR A 472 64.50 13.46 5.32
CA THR A 472 64.99 13.91 6.62
C THR A 472 64.09 14.98 7.24
N CYS A 473 63.98 14.98 8.57
CA CYS A 473 63.26 16.02 9.33
C CYS A 473 63.84 17.42 9.10
N THR A 474 65.12 17.51 8.74
CA THR A 474 65.89 18.76 8.63
C THR A 474 65.90 19.36 7.23
N THR A 475 65.27 18.74 6.22
CA THR A 475 65.29 19.26 4.85
C THR A 475 64.55 20.60 4.73
N GLU A 476 65.30 21.66 4.41
CA GLU A 476 64.78 23.05 4.27
C GLU A 476 64.63 23.50 2.80
N LEU A 477 65.12 22.71 1.83
CA LEU A 477 65.21 23.14 0.42
C LEU A 477 63.92 22.94 -0.36
N SER A 478 62.95 22.18 0.18
CA SER A 478 61.68 21.92 -0.50
C SER A 478 60.73 23.09 -0.33
N ARG A 479 60.28 23.62 -1.47
CA ARG A 479 59.38 24.77 -1.57
C ARG A 479 58.53 24.64 -2.81
N ALA A 480 57.32 25.16 -2.74
CA ALA A 480 56.40 25.19 -3.86
C ALA A 480 55.64 26.52 -3.90
N THR A 481 55.21 26.91 -5.09
CA THR A 481 54.32 28.07 -5.26
C THR A 481 52.91 27.68 -4.85
N GLU A 482 52.14 28.62 -4.30
CA GLU A 482 50.80 28.37 -3.76
C GLU A 482 49.84 27.57 -4.66
N ASP A 483 49.95 27.70 -5.99
CA ASP A 483 49.11 27.02 -6.98
C ASP A 483 49.63 25.62 -7.39
N THR A 484 50.68 25.10 -6.74
CA THR A 484 51.27 23.81 -7.08
C THR A 484 50.34 22.66 -6.69
N LEU A 485 49.90 21.89 -7.69
CA LEU A 485 49.12 20.67 -7.52
C LEU A 485 49.97 19.46 -7.89
N LEU A 486 50.40 18.67 -6.90
CA LEU A 486 51.14 17.44 -7.12
C LEU A 486 50.43 16.28 -6.41
N GLY A 487 50.37 15.12 -7.08
CA GLY A 487 49.83 13.89 -6.48
C GLY A 487 50.57 13.44 -5.22
N SER A 488 51.80 13.94 -5.03
CA SER A 488 52.66 13.66 -3.88
C SER A 488 52.76 14.81 -2.88
N LEU A 489 51.91 15.85 -2.99
CA LEU A 489 51.88 17.01 -2.08
C LEU A 489 50.50 17.16 -1.44
N GLY A 490 50.46 16.99 -0.13
CA GLY A 490 49.32 17.22 0.76
C GLY A 490 49.70 18.15 1.91
N PHE A 491 49.17 17.89 3.11
CA PHE A 491 49.34 18.74 4.28
C PHE A 491 48.93 18.00 5.57
N ARG A 492 49.21 18.63 6.72
CA ARG A 492 48.61 18.26 8.00
C ARG A 492 48.29 19.50 8.83
N CYS A 493 47.31 19.38 9.72
CA CYS A 493 46.83 20.49 10.53
C CYS A 493 47.46 20.48 11.93
N CYS A 494 47.59 21.68 12.50
CA CYS A 494 48.05 21.95 13.85
C CYS A 494 47.06 22.85 14.59
N ASP A 495 47.05 22.74 15.91
CA ASP A 495 46.22 23.52 16.81
C ASP A 495 47.03 24.01 18.02
N SER A 496 46.62 25.13 18.62
CA SER A 496 47.31 25.69 19.79
C SER A 496 46.66 25.29 21.12
N ASP A 497 45.36 25.00 21.09
CA ASP A 497 44.50 24.77 22.24
C ASP A 497 44.09 23.29 22.39
N GLY A 498 44.00 22.55 21.28
CA GLY A 498 43.75 21.10 21.24
C GLY A 498 42.57 20.67 20.35
N PRO A 499 42.29 19.36 20.25
CA PRO A 499 41.17 18.80 19.49
C PRO A 499 39.78 18.97 20.16
#